data_AF-A0A376ZG81-F1
#
_entry.id   AF-A0A376ZG81-F1
#
_cell.length_a   1.000
_cell.length_b   1.000
_cell.length_c   1.000
_cell.angle_alpha   90.00
_cell.angle_beta   90.00
_cell.angle_gamma   90.00
#
_symmetry.space_group_name_H-M   'P 1'
#
loop_
_entity.id
_entity.type
_entity.pdbx_description
1 polymer ?
#
loop_
_entity_poly.entity_id
_entity_poly.type
_entity_poly.pdbx_seq_one_letter_code
_entity_poly.pdbx_strand_id
1 'polypeptide(L)'
;MIWLFDTGEMGKALDWADVAISESQATPENFKSNLPAFVADTVLEWAIMQAEAGHSIEPYFSRTFENIREKWRLHEDINAKWFKFAGLYLLRDEKGQPRATAVDDVNTLEQADALLAQAAAYNKNAGVKTMREKIRARINGLTQL
;
A
#
# COMPACT_ATOMS: atom_id res chain seq x y z
N MET A 1 -9.44 16.25 12.04
CA MET A 1 -8.78 15.03 11.53
C MET A 1 -7.76 15.34 10.45
N ILE A 2 -8.12 16.08 9.39
CA ILE A 2 -7.18 16.47 8.31
C ILE A 2 -5.90 17.13 8.86
N TRP A 3 -6.04 18.08 9.80
CA TRP A 3 -4.91 18.71 10.48
C TRP A 3 -4.04 17.75 11.33
N LEU A 4 -4.58 16.62 11.81
CA LEU A 4 -3.80 15.65 12.58
C LEU A 4 -2.85 14.84 11.69
N PHE A 5 -3.21 14.63 10.42
CA PHE A 5 -2.30 14.07 9.43
C PHE A 5 -1.14 15.05 9.15
N ASP A 6 -1.42 16.36 9.11
CA ASP A 6 -0.40 17.40 8.90
C ASP A 6 0.56 17.56 10.11
N THR A 7 0.11 17.27 11.33
CA THR A 7 0.95 17.33 12.55
C THR A 7 1.66 16.03 12.90
N GLY A 8 1.56 14.99 12.05
CA GLY A 8 2.22 13.69 12.28
C GLY A 8 1.58 12.79 13.34
N GLU A 9 0.37 13.12 13.83
CA GLU A 9 -0.36 12.33 14.83
C GLU A 9 -1.20 11.23 14.16
N MET A 10 -0.54 10.36 13.38
CA MET A 10 -1.19 9.36 12.52
C MET A 10 -2.11 8.40 13.29
N GLY A 11 -1.71 7.99 14.50
CA GLY A 11 -2.53 7.11 15.35
C GLY A 11 -3.89 7.73 15.70
N LYS A 12 -3.90 8.94 16.26
CA LYS A 12 -5.14 9.64 16.60
C LYS A 12 -5.96 9.98 15.35
N ALA A 13 -5.29 10.32 14.24
CA ALA A 13 -5.95 10.60 12.98
C ALA A 13 -6.76 9.38 12.48
N LEU A 14 -6.17 8.18 12.54
CA LEU A 14 -6.85 6.93 12.16
C LEU A 14 -7.99 6.56 13.12
N ASP A 15 -7.82 6.77 14.43
CA ASP A 15 -8.90 6.50 15.39
C ASP A 15 -10.15 7.37 15.11
N TRP A 16 -9.93 8.64 14.76
CA TRP A 16 -11.02 9.52 14.39
C TRP A 16 -11.59 9.17 13.01
N ALA A 17 -10.74 8.73 12.08
CA ALA A 17 -11.17 8.27 10.75
C ALA A 17 -12.15 7.10 10.86
N ASP A 18 -11.84 6.11 11.69
CA ASP A 18 -12.70 4.95 11.89
C ASP A 18 -14.09 5.35 12.39
N VAL A 19 -14.16 6.25 13.38
CA VAL A 19 -15.44 6.77 13.90
C VAL A 19 -16.23 7.47 12.80
N ALA A 20 -15.61 8.44 12.12
CA ALA A 20 -16.28 9.25 11.11
C ALA A 20 -16.75 8.43 9.90
N ILE A 21 -15.96 7.43 9.47
CA ILE A 21 -16.34 6.51 8.40
C ILE A 21 -17.49 5.60 8.85
N SER A 22 -17.47 5.11 10.09
CA SER A 22 -18.55 4.28 10.64
C SER A 22 -19.89 5.02 10.72
N GLU A 23 -19.84 6.32 11.01
CA GLU A 23 -21.01 7.20 11.04
C GLU A 23 -21.44 7.71 9.65
N SER A 24 -20.75 7.30 8.58
CA SER A 24 -20.98 7.79 7.21
C SER A 24 -20.95 9.31 7.08
N GLN A 25 -20.09 9.98 7.86
CA GLN A 25 -19.98 11.44 7.81
C GLN A 25 -19.54 11.90 6.41
N ALA A 26 -20.24 12.88 5.86
CA ALA A 26 -19.88 13.48 4.58
C ALA A 26 -18.55 14.24 4.70
N THR A 27 -17.73 14.17 3.66
CA THR A 27 -16.57 15.06 3.54
C THR A 27 -17.05 16.50 3.34
N PRO A 28 -16.30 17.52 3.81
CA PRO A 28 -16.65 18.92 3.58
C PRO A 28 -16.82 19.20 2.07
N GLU A 29 -17.72 20.13 1.69
CA GLU A 29 -18.13 20.37 0.29
C GLU A 29 -16.96 20.64 -0.69
N ASN A 30 -15.82 21.10 -0.19
CA ASN A 30 -14.61 21.36 -0.96
C ASN A 30 -13.76 20.10 -1.26
N PHE A 31 -14.12 18.93 -0.73
CA PHE A 31 -13.42 17.67 -0.98
C PHE A 31 -14.06 16.89 -2.13
N LYS A 32 -13.24 16.55 -3.13
CA LYS A 32 -13.66 15.77 -4.31
C LYS A 32 -13.75 14.26 -4.04
N SER A 33 -13.20 13.80 -2.92
CA SER A 33 -13.16 12.39 -2.51
C SER A 33 -13.99 12.15 -1.26
N ASN A 34 -14.51 10.93 -1.10
CA ASN A 34 -15.13 10.49 0.15
C ASN A 34 -14.05 10.27 1.22
N LEU A 35 -14.47 10.21 2.48
CA LEU A 35 -13.54 10.15 3.61
C LEU A 35 -12.60 8.92 3.56
N PRO A 36 -13.07 7.70 3.23
CA PRO A 36 -12.19 6.54 3.05
C PRO A 36 -11.11 6.75 1.98
N ALA A 37 -11.46 7.33 0.83
CA ALA A 37 -10.50 7.60 -0.24
C ALA A 37 -9.46 8.64 0.19
N PHE A 38 -9.88 9.69 0.89
CA PHE A 38 -8.97 10.69 1.45
C PHE A 38 -7.95 10.04 2.41
N VAL A 39 -8.43 9.27 3.40
CA VAL A 39 -7.56 8.59 4.37
C VAL A 39 -6.60 7.62 3.67
N ALA A 40 -7.10 6.85 2.70
CA ALA A 40 -6.28 5.92 1.93
C ALA A 40 -5.16 6.63 1.15
N ASP A 41 -5.43 7.75 0.48
CA ASP A 41 -4.38 8.48 -0.24
C ASP A 41 -3.36 9.09 0.72
N THR A 42 -3.82 9.71 1.83
CA THR A 42 -2.94 10.35 2.81
C THR A 42 -2.00 9.36 3.51
N VAL A 43 -2.51 8.21 3.96
CA VAL A 43 -1.67 7.20 4.62
C VAL A 43 -0.69 6.60 3.63
N LEU A 44 -1.09 6.39 2.37
CA LEU A 44 -0.19 5.85 1.35
C LEU A 44 0.95 6.83 1.04
N GLU A 45 0.67 8.12 0.91
CA GLU A 45 1.68 9.16 0.69
C GLU A 45 2.69 9.20 1.85
N TRP A 46 2.19 9.17 3.10
CA TRP A 46 3.03 9.05 4.28
C TRP A 46 3.90 7.78 4.25
N ALA A 47 3.32 6.62 3.90
CA ALA A 47 4.03 5.35 3.87
C ALA A 47 5.14 5.34 2.81
N ILE A 48 4.90 5.96 1.65
CA ILE A 48 5.92 6.15 0.61
C ILE A 48 7.09 6.97 1.16
N MET A 49 6.81 8.12 1.79
CA MET A 49 7.87 8.97 2.37
C MET A 49 8.66 8.25 3.47
N GLN A 50 8.01 7.52 4.37
CA GLN A 50 8.71 6.75 5.41
C GLN A 50 9.55 5.62 4.81
N ALA A 51 9.03 4.91 3.82
CA ALA A 51 9.78 3.87 3.13
C ALA A 51 11.00 4.45 2.39
N GLU A 52 10.89 5.59 1.71
CA GLU A 52 12.02 6.25 1.07
C GLU A 52 13.08 6.72 2.09
N ALA A 53 12.65 7.13 3.29
CA ALA A 53 13.54 7.46 4.40
C ALA A 53 14.14 6.25 5.14
N GLY A 54 13.77 5.02 4.76
CA GLY A 54 14.24 3.80 5.42
C GLY A 54 13.54 3.49 6.76
N HIS A 55 12.48 4.21 7.09
CA HIS A 55 11.71 4.01 8.31
C HIS A 55 10.63 2.92 8.14
N SER A 56 10.13 2.44 9.27
CA SER A 56 8.97 1.56 9.31
C SER A 56 7.70 2.32 8.94
N ILE A 57 6.84 1.69 8.15
CA ILE A 57 5.48 2.18 7.81
C ILE A 57 4.41 1.63 8.78
N GLU A 58 4.81 0.79 9.73
CA GLU A 58 3.91 0.14 10.67
C GLU A 58 3.72 0.95 11.96
N PRO A 59 2.55 0.84 12.61
CA PRO A 59 1.41 -0.07 12.33
C PRO A 59 0.36 0.49 11.36
N TYR A 60 0.55 1.73 10.89
CA TYR A 60 -0.51 2.50 10.21
C TYR A 60 -0.82 1.97 8.81
N PHE A 61 0.21 1.49 8.11
CA PHE A 61 0.03 0.87 6.81
C PHE A 61 -0.84 -0.39 6.91
N SER A 62 -0.49 -1.36 7.76
CA SER A 62 -1.24 -2.62 7.86
C SER A 62 -2.69 -2.39 8.29
N ARG A 63 -2.93 -1.53 9.29
CA ARG A 63 -4.29 -1.17 9.74
C ARG A 63 -5.13 -0.60 8.60
N THR A 64 -4.58 0.33 7.83
CA THR A 64 -5.31 0.98 6.73
C THR A 64 -5.51 0.00 5.57
N PHE A 65 -4.51 -0.83 5.27
CA PHE A 65 -4.59 -1.80 4.20
C PHE A 65 -5.64 -2.89 4.46
N GLU A 66 -5.79 -3.34 5.71
CA GLU A 66 -6.89 -4.23 6.13
C GLU A 66 -8.26 -3.60 5.84
N ASN A 67 -8.46 -2.34 6.24
CA ASN A 67 -9.70 -1.61 5.97
C ASN A 67 -9.98 -1.50 4.46
N ILE A 68 -8.95 -1.25 3.63
CA ILE A 68 -9.08 -1.20 2.16
C ILE A 68 -9.49 -2.55 1.58
N ARG A 69 -8.92 -3.65 2.11
CA ARG A 69 -9.19 -5.01 1.62
C ARG A 69 -10.57 -5.52 2.00
N GLU A 70 -11.06 -5.14 3.18
CA GLU A 70 -12.21 -5.83 3.79
C GLU A 70 -13.44 -4.95 3.95
N LYS A 71 -13.27 -3.63 4.12
CA LYS A 71 -14.36 -2.73 4.55
C LYS A 71 -14.67 -1.64 3.54
N TRP A 72 -13.66 -0.97 2.99
CA TRP A 72 -13.86 0.23 2.19
C TRP A 72 -14.12 -0.10 0.71
N ARG A 73 -15.12 0.58 0.13
CA ARG A 73 -15.41 0.52 -1.31
C ARG A 73 -14.74 1.70 -2.00
N LEU A 74 -13.51 1.48 -2.47
CA LEU A 74 -12.69 2.49 -3.12
C LEU A 74 -12.65 2.31 -4.64
N HIS A 75 -12.30 3.39 -5.35
CA HIS A 75 -12.01 3.33 -6.78
C HIS A 75 -10.87 2.35 -7.07
N GLU A 76 -10.92 1.69 -8.24
CA GLU A 76 -9.94 0.68 -8.64
C GLU A 76 -8.50 1.24 -8.64
N ASP A 77 -8.32 2.50 -9.01
CA ASP A 77 -7.01 3.16 -8.99
C ASP A 77 -6.39 3.25 -7.60
N ILE A 78 -7.20 3.54 -6.57
CA ILE A 78 -6.69 3.64 -5.19
C ILE A 78 -6.27 2.24 -4.72
N ASN A 79 -7.12 1.23 -4.96
CA ASN A 79 -6.77 -0.16 -4.67
C ASN A 79 -5.47 -0.55 -5.37
N ALA A 80 -5.35 -0.29 -6.69
CA ALA A 80 -4.17 -0.64 -7.47
C ALA A 80 -2.88 -0.02 -6.89
N LYS A 81 -2.92 1.25 -6.45
CA LYS A 81 -1.77 1.92 -5.82
C LYS A 81 -1.35 1.23 -4.51
N TRP A 82 -2.32 0.89 -3.66
CA TRP A 82 -2.07 0.23 -2.37
C TRP A 82 -1.47 -1.16 -2.52
N PHE A 83 -2.08 -2.00 -3.34
CA PHE A 83 -1.56 -3.35 -3.63
C PHE A 83 -0.18 -3.30 -4.30
N LYS A 84 0.03 -2.33 -5.20
CA LYS A 84 1.33 -2.12 -5.83
C LYS A 84 2.39 -1.77 -4.78
N PHE A 85 2.11 -0.80 -3.92
CA PHE A 85 3.06 -0.38 -2.90
C PHE A 85 3.36 -1.52 -1.92
N ALA A 86 2.34 -2.24 -1.44
CA ALA A 86 2.52 -3.40 -0.56
C ALA A 86 3.46 -4.45 -1.17
N GLY A 87 3.22 -4.83 -2.43
CA GLY A 87 4.05 -5.83 -3.12
C GLY A 87 5.48 -5.34 -3.36
N LEU A 88 5.68 -4.07 -3.71
CA LEU A 88 7.03 -3.50 -3.88
C LEU A 88 7.77 -3.35 -2.54
N TYR A 89 7.04 -3.06 -1.45
CA TYR A 89 7.62 -2.88 -0.13
C TYR A 89 8.27 -4.17 0.39
N LEU A 90 7.68 -5.34 0.11
CA LEU A 90 8.25 -6.66 0.44
C LEU A 90 9.57 -6.95 -0.29
N LEU A 91 9.87 -6.24 -1.38
CA LEU A 91 11.04 -6.47 -2.22
C LEU A 91 12.17 -5.46 -1.96
N ARG A 92 12.05 -4.63 -0.92
CA ARG A 92 13.00 -3.54 -0.67
C ARG A 92 14.39 -4.10 -0.30
N ASP A 93 15.42 -3.52 -0.90
CA ASP A 93 16.80 -3.74 -0.50
C ASP A 93 17.18 -2.85 0.70
N GLU A 94 18.44 -2.93 1.14
CA GLU A 94 18.99 -2.12 2.24
C GLU A 94 18.90 -0.60 1.99
N LYS A 95 18.77 -0.19 0.72
CA LYS A 95 18.59 1.22 0.32
C LYS A 95 17.13 1.59 0.15
N GLY A 96 16.21 0.68 0.48
CA GLY A 96 14.78 0.87 0.38
C GLY A 96 14.23 0.77 -1.04
N GLN A 97 15.02 0.37 -2.03
CA GLN A 97 14.57 0.25 -3.42
C GLN A 97 14.01 -1.14 -3.70
N PRO A 98 12.87 -1.26 -4.41
CA PRO A 98 12.28 -2.55 -4.71
C PRO A 98 13.12 -3.33 -5.73
N ARG A 99 13.71 -4.45 -5.30
CA ARG A 99 14.59 -5.31 -6.10
C ARG A 99 14.33 -6.78 -5.76
N ALA A 100 13.71 -7.50 -6.70
CA ALA A 100 13.47 -8.94 -6.53
C ALA A 100 14.74 -9.74 -6.21
N THR A 101 15.90 -9.36 -6.75
CA THR A 101 17.18 -10.05 -6.51
C THR A 101 17.73 -9.86 -5.09
N ALA A 102 17.21 -8.90 -4.32
CA ALA A 102 17.61 -8.69 -2.93
C ALA A 102 16.88 -9.64 -1.96
N VAL A 103 15.90 -10.41 -2.44
CA VAL A 103 15.13 -11.36 -1.64
C VAL A 103 15.51 -12.80 -2.01
N ASP A 104 15.88 -13.56 -0.99
CA ASP A 104 16.25 -14.99 -1.10
C ASP A 104 15.14 -15.93 -0.63
N ASP A 105 14.12 -15.40 0.05
CA ASP A 105 12.96 -16.17 0.48
C ASP A 105 11.90 -16.27 -0.63
N VAL A 106 11.65 -17.49 -1.10
CA VAL A 106 10.66 -17.78 -2.14
C VAL A 106 9.25 -17.39 -1.69
N ASN A 107 8.90 -17.59 -0.42
CA ASN A 107 7.57 -17.27 0.08
C ASN A 107 7.31 -15.75 0.03
N THR A 108 8.28 -14.93 0.45
CA THR A 108 8.21 -13.47 0.32
C THR A 108 8.05 -13.02 -1.13
N LEU A 109 8.78 -13.66 -2.06
CA LEU A 109 8.67 -13.38 -3.51
C LEU A 109 7.27 -13.72 -4.05
N GLU A 110 6.69 -14.86 -3.66
CA GLU A 110 5.34 -15.26 -4.06
C GLU A 110 4.27 -14.32 -3.51
N GLN A 111 4.39 -13.92 -2.24
CA GLN A 111 3.49 -12.93 -1.62
C GLN A 111 3.57 -11.58 -2.35
N ALA A 112 4.77 -11.13 -2.69
CA ALA A 112 4.96 -9.91 -3.47
C ALA A 112 4.32 -10.02 -4.87
N ASP A 113 4.49 -11.14 -5.58
CA ASP A 113 3.84 -11.33 -6.89
C ASP A 113 2.31 -11.35 -6.79
N ALA A 114 1.76 -11.99 -5.76
CA ALA A 114 0.31 -12.02 -5.52
C ALA A 114 -0.28 -10.62 -5.30
N LEU A 115 0.37 -9.79 -4.50
CA LEU A 115 -0.02 -8.39 -4.29
C LEU A 115 0.06 -7.58 -5.59
N LEU A 116 1.15 -7.72 -6.34
CA LEU A 116 1.29 -7.07 -7.65
C LEU A 116 0.26 -7.59 -8.67
N ALA A 117 -0.12 -8.86 -8.60
CA ALA A 117 -1.18 -9.42 -9.44
C ALA A 117 -2.53 -8.78 -9.15
N GLN A 118 -2.87 -8.61 -7.86
CA GLN A 118 -4.08 -7.90 -7.45
C GLN A 118 -4.06 -6.44 -7.91
N ALA A 119 -2.91 -5.75 -7.81
CA ALA A 119 -2.77 -4.40 -8.33
C ALA A 119 -3.09 -4.31 -9.83
N ALA A 120 -2.62 -5.28 -10.63
CA ALA A 120 -2.92 -5.35 -12.06
C ALA A 120 -4.38 -5.70 -12.36
N ALA A 121 -5.03 -6.47 -11.48
CA ALA A 121 -6.44 -6.82 -11.61
C ALA A 121 -7.35 -5.61 -11.37
N TYR A 122 -6.99 -4.72 -10.42
CA TYR A 122 -7.68 -3.45 -10.23
C TYR A 122 -7.41 -2.46 -11.36
N ASN A 123 -6.14 -2.29 -11.77
CA ASN A 123 -5.82 -1.42 -12.88
C ASN A 123 -4.73 -2.03 -13.76
N LYS A 124 -5.09 -2.34 -15.02
CA LYS A 124 -4.16 -2.88 -16.04
C LYS A 124 -2.94 -1.99 -16.29
N ASN A 125 -3.05 -0.69 -16.03
CA ASN A 125 -1.99 0.31 -16.16
C ASN A 125 -1.22 0.57 -14.85
N ALA A 126 -1.37 -0.29 -13.83
CA ALA A 126 -0.63 -0.16 -12.56
C ALA A 126 0.90 -0.22 -12.73
N GLY A 127 1.41 -0.68 -13.88
CA GLY A 127 2.83 -0.66 -14.20
C GLY A 127 3.66 -1.68 -13.42
N VAL A 128 3.07 -2.84 -13.11
CA VAL A 128 3.69 -3.89 -12.28
C VAL A 128 4.28 -5.05 -13.09
N LYS A 129 3.98 -5.13 -14.39
CA LYS A 129 4.35 -6.24 -15.28
C LYS A 129 5.84 -6.61 -15.19
N THR A 130 6.72 -5.63 -15.38
CA THR A 130 8.17 -5.83 -15.38
C THR A 130 8.69 -6.35 -14.04
N MET A 131 8.14 -5.87 -12.91
CA MET A 131 8.57 -6.36 -11.60
C MET A 131 8.12 -7.81 -11.38
N ARG A 132 6.90 -8.16 -11.77
CA ARG A 132 6.39 -9.54 -11.70
C ARG A 132 7.21 -10.52 -12.53
N GLU A 133 7.69 -10.11 -13.71
CA GLU A 133 8.61 -10.91 -14.52
C GLU A 133 9.95 -11.15 -13.81
N LYS A 134 10.51 -10.11 -13.15
CA LYS A 134 11.74 -10.24 -12.36
C LYS A 134 11.57 -11.16 -11.15
N ILE A 135 10.43 -11.09 -10.46
CA ILE A 135 10.11 -11.99 -9.34
C ILE A 135 10.08 -13.44 -9.81
N ARG A 136 9.37 -13.73 -10.90
CA ARG A 136 9.32 -15.09 -11.48
C ARG A 136 10.70 -15.61 -11.86
N ALA A 137 11.53 -14.78 -12.49
CA ALA A 137 12.90 -15.14 -12.81
C ALA A 137 13.73 -15.45 -11.55
N ARG A 138 13.54 -14.68 -10.47
CA ARG A 138 14.21 -14.91 -9.18
C ARG A 138 13.79 -16.22 -8.54
N ILE A 139 12.49 -16.50 -8.46
CA ILE A 139 11.95 -17.75 -7.90
C ILE A 139 12.54 -18.96 -8.63
N ASN A 140 12.51 -18.95 -9.97
CA ASN A 140 13.08 -20.04 -10.77
C ASN A 140 14.57 -20.26 -10.50
N GLY A 141 15.33 -19.18 -10.29
CA GLY A 141 16.76 -19.28 -9.96
C GLY A 141 17.04 -19.84 -8.56
N LEU A 142 16.10 -19.69 -7.61
CA LEU A 142 16.22 -20.22 -6.25
C LEU A 142 15.76 -21.68 -6.13
N THR A 143 14.81 -22.11 -6.97
CA THR A 143 14.24 -23.47 -6.92
C THR A 143 14.95 -24.49 -7.80
N GLN A 144 15.85 -24.05 -8.69
CA GLN A 144 16.67 -24.92 -9.54
C GLN A 144 18.04 -25.29 -8.93
N LEU A 145 18.28 -24.93 -7.66
CA LEU A 145 19.46 -25.32 -6.86
C LEU A 145 19.16 -26.57 -6.04
#